data_AF-A0A1G2Q295-F1
#
_entry.id   AF-A0A1G2Q295-F1
#
_cell.length_a   1.000
_cell.length_b   1.000
_cell.length_c   1.000
_cell.angle_alpha   90.00
_cell.angle_beta   90.00
_cell.angle_gamma   90.00
#
_symmetry.space_group_name_H-M   'P 1'
#
loop_
_entity.id
_entity.type
_entity.pdbx_description
1 polymer ?
#
loop_
_entity_poly.entity_id
_entity_poly.type
_entity_poly.pdbx_seq_one_letter_code
_entity_poly.pdbx_strand_id
1 'polypeptide(L)'
;MSACRGLLSRALDDTIAERSARPWNTFLTLTFMKYQMTCTCGQVMAVDADSRDAAVAQLKELMTEEATAQHFAEKHAGEQAPTLEQAHAGIEQNVVEAA
;
A
#
# COMPACT_ATOMS: atom_id res chain seq x y z
N MET A 1 -21.90 39.67 -33.87
CA MET A 1 -21.49 38.97 -32.63
C MET A 1 -21.83 37.52 -32.78
N SER A 2 -20.92 36.62 -32.37
CA SER A 2 -21.17 35.20 -32.08
C SER A 2 -21.55 34.31 -33.28
N ALA A 3 -21.07 33.09 -33.44
CA ALA A 3 -20.18 32.27 -32.64
C ALA A 3 -19.81 31.01 -33.47
N CYS A 4 -18.60 30.50 -33.22
CA CYS A 4 -18.23 29.08 -33.19
C CYS A 4 -18.51 28.23 -34.45
N ARG A 5 -17.55 27.94 -35.33
CA ARG A 5 -16.33 27.13 -35.08
C ARG A 5 -16.60 25.99 -34.09
N GLY A 6 -17.18 24.87 -34.56
CA GLY A 6 -17.53 23.75 -33.68
C GLY A 6 -17.66 22.37 -34.34
N LEU A 7 -17.19 22.19 -35.58
CA LEU A 7 -17.40 20.93 -36.32
C LEU A 7 -16.18 19.99 -36.38
N LEU A 8 -15.07 20.29 -35.69
CA LEU A 8 -13.81 19.58 -35.90
C LEU A 8 -13.09 19.03 -34.66
N SER A 9 -13.73 18.95 -33.50
CA SER A 9 -13.07 18.35 -32.31
C SER A 9 -13.89 17.28 -31.60
N ARG A 10 -15.06 16.95 -32.14
CA ARG A 10 -15.97 15.92 -31.63
C ARG A 10 -15.41 14.49 -31.71
N ALA A 11 -14.23 14.31 -32.30
CA ALA A 11 -13.47 13.06 -32.29
C ALA A 11 -12.49 12.95 -31.10
N LEU A 12 -12.33 13.99 -30.28
CA LEU A 12 -11.51 13.93 -29.06
C LEU A 12 -12.34 13.61 -27.81
N ASP A 13 -13.66 13.83 -27.83
CA ASP A 13 -14.53 13.60 -26.68
C ASP A 13 -14.94 12.13 -26.49
N ASP A 14 -14.98 11.34 -27.57
CA ASP A 14 -15.34 9.92 -27.47
C ASP A 14 -14.23 9.09 -26.76
N THR A 15 -13.00 9.59 -26.69
CA THR A 15 -11.93 8.98 -25.88
C THR A 15 -12.13 9.18 -24.38
N ILE A 16 -12.94 10.16 -23.96
CA ILE A 16 -13.19 10.47 -22.54
C ILE A 16 -14.50 9.83 -22.05
N ALA A 17 -15.51 9.72 -22.93
CA ALA A 17 -16.83 9.20 -22.55
C ALA A 17 -16.87 7.67 -22.34
N GLU A 18 -16.03 6.88 -23.02
CA GLU A 18 -15.91 5.44 -22.71
C GLU A 18 -15.00 5.15 -21.51
N ARG A 19 -14.34 6.19 -20.96
CA ARG A 19 -13.57 6.08 -19.73
C ARG A 19 -14.47 6.11 -18.50
N SER A 20 -15.72 6.58 -18.56
CA SER A 20 -16.59 6.70 -17.37
C SER A 20 -17.53 5.51 -17.12
N ALA A 21 -17.48 4.47 -17.95
CA ALA A 21 -18.42 3.33 -17.89
C ALA A 21 -17.79 1.97 -17.55
N ARG A 22 -16.57 1.94 -17.00
CA ARG A 22 -16.09 0.79 -16.22
C ARG A 22 -15.82 1.32 -14.82
N PRO A 23 -16.33 0.72 -13.73
CA PRO A 23 -16.04 1.20 -12.39
C PRO A 23 -14.52 1.26 -12.23
N TRP A 24 -13.98 2.46 -11.99
CA TRP A 24 -12.54 2.73 -11.85
C TRP A 24 -11.88 2.01 -10.65
N ASN A 25 -12.52 1.01 -10.07
CA ASN A 25 -12.27 0.55 -8.71
C ASN A 25 -11.84 -0.92 -8.60
N THR A 26 -11.52 -1.65 -9.68
CA THR A 26 -11.30 -3.11 -9.53
C THR A 26 -10.24 -3.75 -10.44
N PHE A 27 -9.37 -2.99 -11.13
CA PHE A 27 -8.30 -3.61 -11.95
C PHE A 27 -6.89 -3.05 -11.76
N LEU A 28 -6.68 -2.10 -10.84
CA LEU A 28 -5.38 -1.44 -10.63
C LEU A 28 -4.89 -1.47 -9.18
N THR A 29 -5.45 -2.32 -8.32
CA THR A 29 -5.15 -2.28 -6.87
C THR A 29 -4.67 -3.63 -6.32
N LEU A 30 -4.20 -4.53 -7.18
CA LEU A 30 -3.74 -5.88 -6.80
C LEU A 30 -2.28 -6.16 -7.17
N THR A 31 -1.51 -5.17 -7.64
CA THR A 31 -0.16 -5.40 -8.19
C THR A 31 0.91 -4.45 -7.65
N PHE A 32 0.59 -3.60 -6.66
CA PHE A 32 1.52 -2.57 -6.20
C PHE A 32 2.19 -2.86 -4.86
N MET A 33 1.64 -3.71 -3.98
CA MET A 33 2.33 -4.04 -2.73
C MET A 33 3.35 -5.16 -2.97
N LYS A 34 4.48 -4.83 -3.62
CA LYS A 34 5.54 -5.77 -4.02
C LYS A 34 6.20 -6.48 -2.84
N TYR A 35 6.15 -5.93 -1.63
CA TYR A 35 6.78 -6.53 -0.46
C TYR A 35 5.79 -6.65 0.67
N GLN A 36 5.84 -7.78 1.37
CA GLN A 36 4.99 -8.04 2.51
C GLN A 36 5.77 -8.75 3.62
N MET A 37 5.25 -8.63 4.83
CA MET A 37 5.63 -9.46 5.96
C MET A 37 4.37 -9.89 6.71
N THR A 38 4.43 -11.08 7.30
CA THR A 38 3.33 -11.62 8.09
C THR A 38 3.77 -11.64 9.54
N CYS A 39 3.02 -10.97 10.41
CA CYS A 39 3.18 -11.10 11.85
C CYS A 39 2.72 -12.50 12.30
N THR A 40 3.29 -13.02 13.38
CA THR A 40 2.91 -14.32 13.95
C THR A 40 1.43 -14.38 14.36
N CYS A 41 0.79 -13.24 14.58
CA CYS A 41 -0.66 -13.13 14.83
C CYS A 41 -1.53 -13.28 13.56
N GLY A 42 -0.93 -13.44 12.39
CA GLY A 42 -1.61 -13.57 11.11
C GLY A 42 -1.93 -12.24 10.41
N GLN A 43 -1.57 -11.09 11.00
CA GLN A 43 -1.67 -9.80 10.33
C GLN A 43 -0.59 -9.67 9.26
N VAL A 44 -1.02 -9.42 8.02
CA VAL A 44 -0.12 -9.14 6.89
C VAL A 44 0.07 -7.63 6.77
N MET A 45 1.32 -7.19 6.72
CA MET A 45 1.72 -5.81 6.44
C MET A 45 2.42 -5.79 5.09
N ALA A 46 1.93 -5.00 4.16
CA ALA A 46 2.45 -4.95 2.80
C ALA A 46 2.68 -3.49 2.36
N VAL A 47 3.77 -3.28 1.63
CA VAL A 47 4.24 -1.96 1.17
C VAL A 47 4.58 -2.01 -0.32
N ASP A 48 4.38 -0.89 -0.99
CA ASP A 48 4.86 -0.70 -2.36
C ASP A 48 6.29 -0.13 -2.31
N ALA A 49 7.25 -0.95 -2.72
CA ALA A 49 8.65 -0.57 -2.75
C ALA A 49 9.34 -1.21 -3.95
N ASP A 50 10.27 -0.48 -4.57
CA ASP A 50 11.01 -0.96 -5.74
C ASP A 50 12.16 -1.91 -5.37
N SER A 51 12.55 -1.96 -4.11
CA SER A 51 13.59 -2.85 -3.59
C SER A 51 13.26 -3.29 -2.18
N ARG A 52 13.87 -4.42 -1.78
CA ARG A 52 13.75 -4.95 -0.42
C ARG A 52 14.20 -3.93 0.63
N ASP A 53 15.29 -3.21 0.39
CA ASP A 53 15.79 -2.21 1.33
C ASP A 53 14.82 -1.03 1.48
N ALA A 54 14.19 -0.59 0.38
CA ALA A 54 13.13 0.41 0.42
C ALA A 54 11.87 -0.11 1.13
N ALA A 55 11.55 -1.40 0.98
CA ALA A 55 10.44 -2.04 1.70
C ALA A 55 10.71 -2.10 3.20
N VAL A 56 11.93 -2.51 3.60
CA VAL A 56 12.35 -2.54 5.00
C VAL A 56 12.29 -1.13 5.60
N ALA A 57 12.78 -0.11 4.90
CA ALA A 57 12.73 1.27 5.38
C ALA A 57 11.27 1.73 5.62
N GLN A 58 10.38 1.51 4.66
CA GLN A 58 8.97 1.86 4.80
C GLN A 58 8.27 1.07 5.92
N LEU A 59 8.54 -0.23 6.05
CA LEU A 59 7.99 -1.06 7.12
C LEU A 59 8.49 -0.61 8.51
N LYS A 60 9.76 -0.19 8.61
CA LYS A 60 10.33 0.37 9.85
C LYS A 60 9.72 1.72 10.22
N GLU A 61 9.42 2.57 9.24
CA GLU A 61 8.72 3.83 9.47
C GLU A 61 7.29 3.60 9.97
N LEU A 62 6.62 2.56 9.48
CA LEU A 62 5.29 2.16 9.94
C LEU A 62 5.30 1.47 11.32
N MET A 63 6.39 0.79 11.68
CA MET A 63 6.61 0.20 13.01
C MET A 63 7.33 1.18 13.95
N THR A 64 6.58 2.15 14.47
CA THR A 64 7.02 3.00 15.59
C THR A 64 6.80 2.29 16.94
N GLU A 65 7.43 2.78 18.02
CA GLU A 65 7.20 2.26 19.37
C GLU A 65 5.73 2.32 19.76
N GLU A 66 5.06 3.43 19.43
CA GLU A 66 3.65 3.65 19.69
C GLU A 66 2.76 2.68 18.89
N ALA A 67 3.01 2.54 17.59
CA ALA A 67 2.25 1.63 16.73
C ALA A 67 2.44 0.15 17.17
N THR A 68 3.66 -0.21 17.57
CA THR A 68 3.99 -1.54 18.08
C THR A 68 3.30 -1.79 19.42
N ALA A 69 3.36 -0.83 20.35
CA ALA A 69 2.70 -0.93 21.65
C ALA A 69 1.18 -1.01 21.50
N GLN A 70 0.58 -0.22 20.60
CA GLN A 70 -0.85 -0.27 20.32
C GLN A 70 -1.26 -1.62 19.71
N HIS A 71 -0.52 -2.12 18.70
CA HIS A 71 -0.78 -3.42 18.10
C HIS A 71 -0.73 -4.54 19.16
N PHE A 72 0.26 -4.52 20.05
CA PHE A 72 0.37 -5.51 21.13
C PHE A 72 -0.74 -5.36 22.18
N ALA A 73 -1.11 -4.13 22.56
CA ALA A 73 -2.22 -3.90 23.48
C ALA A 73 -3.57 -4.43 22.94
N GLU A 74 -3.79 -4.33 21.63
CA GLU A 74 -5.04 -4.74 20.97
C GLU A 74 -5.07 -6.22 20.56
N LYS A 75 -3.94 -6.77 20.09
CA LYS A 75 -3.86 -8.12 19.50
C LYS A 75 -3.14 -9.15 20.37
N HIS A 76 -2.30 -8.69 21.31
CA HIS A 76 -1.47 -9.52 22.20
C HIS A 76 -1.63 -9.09 23.66
N ALA A 77 -2.88 -9.01 24.13
CA ALA A 77 -3.18 -8.56 25.49
C ALA A 77 -2.47 -9.42 26.54
N GLY A 78 -1.47 -8.84 27.21
CA GLY A 78 -0.69 -9.49 28.26
C GLY A 78 0.70 -9.99 27.84
N GLU A 79 1.07 -9.92 26.55
CA GLU A 79 2.44 -10.16 26.10
C GLU A 79 3.26 -8.87 26.16
N GLN A 80 4.56 -8.98 26.49
CA GLN A 80 5.47 -7.84 26.38
C GLN A 80 5.69 -7.51 24.91
N ALA A 81 5.40 -6.26 24.53
CA ALA A 81 5.77 -5.74 23.22
C ALA A 81 7.30 -5.83 23.05
N PRO A 82 7.79 -6.29 21.89
CA PRO A 82 9.21 -6.29 21.58
C PRO A 82 9.74 -4.86 21.53
N THR A 83 11.04 -4.69 21.74
CA THR A 83 11.68 -3.37 21.52
C THR A 83 11.62 -3.00 20.04
N LEU A 84 11.74 -1.70 19.73
CA LEU A 84 11.79 -1.22 18.35
C LEU A 84 12.89 -1.92 17.54
N GLU A 85 14.07 -2.11 18.15
CA GLU A 85 15.19 -2.81 17.51
C GLU A 85 14.86 -4.27 17.18
N GLN A 86 14.17 -4.98 18.09
CA GLN A 86 13.73 -6.35 17.86
C GLN A 86 12.67 -6.44 16.75
N ALA A 87 11.73 -5.49 16.73
CA ALA A 87 10.74 -5.38 15.68
C ALA A 87 11.40 -5.13 14.31
N HIS A 88 12.37 -4.21 14.26
CA HIS A 88 13.13 -3.86 13.06
C HIS A 88 13.98 -5.02 12.54
N ALA A 89 14.65 -5.75 13.44
CA ALA A 89 15.36 -6.98 13.09
C ALA A 89 14.40 -8.06 12.55
N GLY A 90 13.19 -8.15 13.12
CA GLY A 90 12.12 -9.01 12.63
C GLY A 90 11.67 -8.65 11.21
N ILE A 91 11.49 -7.36 10.92
CA ILE A 91 11.15 -6.87 9.56
C ILE A 91 12.24 -7.27 8.56
N GLU A 92 13.51 -7.05 8.90
CA GLU A 92 14.64 -7.39 8.05
C GLU A 92 14.76 -8.88 7.75
N GLN A 93 14.24 -9.76 8.59
CA GLN A 93 14.26 -11.21 8.36
C GLN A 93 13.03 -11.70 7.61
N ASN A 94 11.86 -11.10 7.90
CA ASN A 94 10.57 -11.64 7.47
C ASN A 94 9.95 -10.92 6.27
N VAL A 95 10.53 -9.80 5.81
CA VAL A 95 10.06 -9.17 4.57
C VAL A 95 10.39 -10.07 3.38
N VAL A 96 9.35 -10.36 2.61
CA VAL A 96 9.38 -11.17 1.40
C VAL A 96 8.72 -10.41 0.26
N GLU A 97 9.08 -10.74 -0.97
CA GLU A 97 8.36 -10.25 -2.14
C GLU A 97 6.97 -10.89 -2.16
N ALA A 98 5.92 -10.06 -2.31
CA ALA A 98 4.55 -10.51 -2.50
C ALA A 98 4.43 -11.10 -3.90
N ALA A 99 4.09 -12.38 -3.98
CA ALA A 99 3.98 -13.15 -5.23
C ALA A 99 2.63 -12.96 -5.94
#